data_AF-A0A932T4F6-F1
#
_entry.id   AF-A0A932T4F6-F1
#
_cell.length_a   1.000
_cell.length_b   1.000
_cell.length_c   1.000
_cell.angle_alpha   90.00
_cell.angle_beta   90.00
_cell.angle_gamma   90.00
#
_symmetry.space_group_name_H-M   'P 1'
#
loop_
_entity.id
_entity.type
_entity.pdbx_description
1 polymer ?
#
loop_
_entity_poly.entity_id
_entity_poly.type
_entity_poly.pdbx_seq_one_letter_code
_entity_poly.pdbx_strand_id
1 'polypeptide(L)'
;MTSEQNKEPGNLPESLWRDRSFLGMTATQFLGAFNDNLFKQVVLLMCIDFARQQGTRDLQPRAQELFALPFVLFSGFAGFLSDRISKRRIVVICKMVEMAIVCLGTWALSSGSLAAVFVVLFLLGTHSGFFGPSKFGILPELVREQNLPSANGLFLMTTFV
;
A
#
# COMPACT_ATOMS: atom_id res chain seq x y z
N MET A 1 -22.34 48.34 11.70
CA MET A 1 -21.85 47.11 12.33
C MET A 1 -22.31 45.95 11.46
N THR A 2 -21.68 45.82 10.28
CA THR A 2 -20.67 44.78 9.96
C THR A 2 -21.35 43.42 9.82
N SER A 3 -22.07 43.23 8.71
CA SER A 3 -21.57 42.50 7.53
C SER A 3 -21.47 41.00 7.81
N GLU A 4 -22.61 40.33 7.70
CA GLU A 4 -22.69 38.89 7.47
C GLU A 4 -21.85 38.56 6.24
N GLN A 5 -20.62 38.10 6.49
CA GLN A 5 -19.77 37.54 5.46
C GLN A 5 -20.41 36.25 4.96
N ASN A 6 -21.05 36.39 3.80
CA ASN A 6 -21.28 35.39 2.77
C ASN A 6 -20.25 34.24 2.86
N LYS A 7 -20.60 33.16 3.57
CA LYS A 7 -19.91 31.88 3.46
C LYS A 7 -20.31 31.32 2.11
N GLU A 8 -19.54 31.66 1.08
CA GLU A 8 -19.65 30.97 -0.20
C GLU A 8 -19.59 29.46 0.05
N PRO A 9 -20.47 28.66 -0.60
CA PRO A 9 -20.40 27.22 -0.51
C PRO A 9 -18.99 26.78 -0.88
N GLY A 10 -18.30 26.13 0.04
CA GLY A 10 -16.91 25.71 -0.12
C GLY A 10 -16.76 24.90 -1.42
N ASN A 11 -16.13 25.52 -2.42
CA ASN A 11 -15.79 24.85 -3.67
C ASN A 11 -14.92 23.62 -3.36
N LEU A 12 -15.47 22.41 -3.45
CA LEU A 12 -14.70 21.19 -3.72
C LEU A 12 -14.22 21.25 -5.20
N PRO A 13 -13.24 20.47 -5.70
CA PRO A 13 -11.89 20.13 -5.26
C PRO A 13 -10.88 20.37 -6.43
N GLU A 14 -11.03 21.44 -7.24
CA GLU A 14 -10.16 21.64 -8.42
C GLU A 14 -8.66 21.75 -8.08
N SER A 15 -8.32 22.15 -6.85
CA SER A 15 -6.91 22.31 -6.44
C SER A 15 -6.17 20.99 -6.18
N LEU A 16 -6.85 19.92 -5.74
CA LEU A 16 -6.19 18.65 -5.39
C LEU A 16 -5.69 17.90 -6.63
N TRP A 17 -6.53 17.81 -7.66
CA TRP A 17 -6.16 17.22 -8.95
C TRP A 17 -5.13 18.05 -9.72
N ARG A 18 -4.86 19.29 -9.30
CA ARG A 18 -3.84 20.15 -9.89
C ARG A 18 -2.51 20.08 -9.15
N ASP A 19 -2.52 19.58 -7.92
CA ASP A 19 -1.31 19.38 -7.13
C ASP A 19 -0.59 18.10 -7.56
N ARG A 20 0.53 18.29 -8.27
CA ARG A 20 1.39 17.21 -8.77
C ARG A 20 1.90 16.29 -7.65
N SER A 21 2.09 16.82 -6.45
CA SER A 21 2.60 16.05 -5.31
C SER A 21 1.52 15.10 -4.79
N PHE A 22 0.28 15.58 -4.68
CA PHE A 22 -0.86 14.76 -4.25
C PHE A 22 -1.21 13.68 -5.28
N LEU A 23 -1.25 14.05 -6.56
CA LEU A 23 -1.45 13.10 -7.67
C LEU A 23 -0.37 12.02 -7.70
N GLY A 24 0.91 12.42 -7.59
CA GLY A 24 2.03 11.50 -7.58
C GLY A 24 1.96 10.52 -6.42
N MET A 25 1.62 10.99 -5.22
CA MET A 25 1.44 10.11 -4.06
C MET A 25 0.24 9.17 -4.23
N THR A 26 -0.89 9.68 -4.72
CA THR A 26 -2.12 8.89 -4.95
C THR A 26 -1.87 7.79 -5.98
N ALA A 27 -1.19 8.10 -7.08
CA ALA A 27 -0.80 7.09 -8.07
C ALA A 27 0.18 6.06 -7.49
N THR A 28 1.16 6.50 -6.69
CA THR A 28 2.13 5.60 -6.03
C THR A 28 1.46 4.63 -5.06
N GLN A 29 0.46 5.12 -4.32
CA GLN A 29 -0.39 4.35 -3.42
C GLN A 29 -1.23 3.33 -4.19
N PHE A 30 -1.92 3.78 -5.24
CA PHE A 30 -2.74 2.92 -6.10
C PHE A 30 -1.93 1.78 -6.70
N LEU A 31 -0.79 2.09 -7.32
CA LEU A 31 0.09 1.11 -7.94
C LEU A 31 0.63 0.10 -6.91
N GLY A 32 0.96 0.58 -5.70
CA GLY A 32 1.42 -0.31 -4.62
C GLY A 32 0.32 -1.26 -4.15
N ALA A 33 -0.88 -0.73 -3.87
CA ALA A 33 -2.01 -1.56 -3.46
C ALA A 33 -2.39 -2.58 -4.55
N PHE A 34 -2.41 -2.14 -5.82
CA PHE A 34 -2.64 -3.02 -6.97
C PHE A 34 -1.58 -4.11 -7.08
N ASN A 35 -0.29 -3.77 -6.95
CA ASN A 35 0.81 -4.74 -6.99
C ASN A 35 0.68 -5.78 -5.87
N ASP A 36 0.38 -5.35 -4.65
CA ASP A 36 0.21 -6.24 -3.51
C ASP A 36 -0.95 -7.22 -3.73
N ASN A 37 -2.10 -6.71 -4.19
CA ASN A 37 -3.28 -7.51 -4.47
C ASN A 37 -3.05 -8.46 -5.66
N LEU A 38 -2.42 -7.99 -6.74
CA LEU A 38 -2.10 -8.80 -7.92
C LEU A 38 -1.16 -9.95 -7.55
N PHE A 39 -0.05 -9.65 -6.88
CA PHE A 39 0.93 -10.67 -6.49
C PHE A 39 0.28 -11.71 -5.59
N LYS A 40 -0.43 -11.26 -4.55
CA LYS A 40 -1.17 -12.14 -3.64
C LYS A 40 -2.15 -13.02 -4.41
N GLN A 41 -2.93 -12.47 -5.33
CA GLN A 41 -3.91 -13.25 -6.11
C GLN A 41 -3.23 -14.32 -6.97
N VAL A 42 -2.09 -14.01 -7.59
CA VAL A 42 -1.28 -14.99 -8.34
C VAL A 42 -0.78 -16.11 -7.40
N VAL A 43 -0.26 -15.78 -6.21
CA VAL A 43 0.19 -16.80 -5.24
C VAL A 43 -0.96 -17.71 -4.82
N LEU A 44 -2.14 -17.15 -4.56
CA LEU A 44 -3.32 -17.95 -4.18
C LEU A 44 -3.73 -18.93 -5.28
N LEU A 45 -3.74 -18.48 -6.54
CA LEU A 45 -4.01 -19.37 -7.68
C LEU A 45 -2.95 -20.47 -7.83
N MET A 46 -1.67 -20.15 -7.62
CA MET A 46 -0.59 -21.15 -7.61
C MET A 46 -0.75 -22.17 -6.47
N CYS A 47 -1.23 -21.75 -5.29
CA CYS A 47 -1.50 -22.67 -4.18
C CYS A 47 -2.58 -23.69 -4.54
N ILE A 48 -3.64 -23.25 -5.21
CA ILE A 48 -4.71 -24.15 -5.70
C ILE A 48 -4.13 -25.14 -6.72
N ASP A 49 -3.37 -24.65 -7.70
CA ASP A 49 -2.78 -25.50 -8.74
C ASP A 49 -1.82 -26.54 -8.14
N PHE A 50 -0.95 -26.13 -7.21
CA PHE A 50 -0.06 -27.02 -6.49
C PHE A 50 -0.82 -28.09 -5.68
N ALA A 51 -1.89 -27.69 -4.98
CA ALA A 51 -2.72 -28.62 -4.20
C ALA A 51 -3.39 -29.65 -5.13
N ARG A 52 -3.88 -29.23 -6.30
CA ARG A 52 -4.47 -30.11 -7.32
C ARG A 52 -3.45 -31.09 -7.89
N GLN A 53 -2.25 -30.62 -8.23
CA GLN A 53 -1.21 -31.47 -8.83
C GLN A 53 -0.66 -32.50 -7.85
N GLN A 54 -0.48 -32.13 -6.57
CA GLN A 54 0.07 -33.02 -5.55
C GLN A 54 -0.99 -33.82 -4.77
N GLY A 55 -2.28 -33.55 -5.00
CA GLY A 55 -3.36 -34.14 -4.20
C GLY A 55 -3.31 -33.74 -2.72
N THR A 56 -2.76 -32.56 -2.42
CA THR A 56 -2.56 -32.07 -1.05
C THR A 56 -3.65 -31.07 -0.65
N ARG A 57 -3.66 -30.65 0.62
CA ARG A 57 -4.57 -29.60 1.09
C ARG A 57 -4.20 -28.25 0.47
N ASP A 58 -5.23 -27.45 0.23
CA ASP A 58 -5.09 -26.07 -0.22
C ASP A 58 -4.25 -25.24 0.76
N LEU A 59 -3.26 -24.53 0.21
CA LEU A 59 -2.30 -23.72 0.96
C LEU A 59 -2.67 -22.23 0.96
N GLN A 60 -3.77 -21.83 0.31
CA GLN A 60 -4.25 -20.45 0.30
C GLN A 60 -4.35 -19.80 1.70
N PRO A 61 -4.91 -20.46 2.74
CA PRO A 61 -5.00 -19.84 4.07
C PRO A 61 -3.62 -19.50 4.64
N ARG A 62 -2.64 -20.39 4.45
CA ARG A 62 -1.26 -20.17 4.92
C ARG A 62 -0.60 -19.01 4.19
N ALA A 63 -0.84 -18.86 2.89
CA ALA A 63 -0.33 -17.71 2.14
C ALA A 63 -0.94 -16.39 2.66
N GLN A 64 -2.24 -16.36 2.96
CA GLN A 64 -2.89 -15.19 3.52
C GLN A 64 -2.33 -14.81 4.91
N GLU A 65 -2.15 -15.80 5.78
CA GLU A 65 -1.52 -15.62 7.10
C GLU A 65 -0.09 -15.10 6.97
N LEU A 66 0.70 -15.66 6.06
CA LEU A 66 2.08 -15.28 5.84
C LEU A 66 2.23 -13.84 5.33
N PHE A 67 1.25 -13.33 4.58
CA PHE A 67 1.20 -11.94 4.18
C PHE A 67 0.73 -11.02 5.34
N ALA A 68 -0.34 -11.40 6.03
CA ALA A 68 -0.97 -10.56 7.05
C ALA A 68 -0.13 -10.42 8.32
N LEU A 69 0.54 -11.50 8.75
CA LEU A 69 1.31 -11.53 10.00
C LEU A 69 2.46 -10.50 10.04
N PRO A 70 3.42 -10.49 9.09
CA PRO A 70 4.46 -9.47 9.09
C PRO A 70 3.87 -8.06 8.90
N PHE A 71 2.83 -7.91 8.06
CA PHE A 71 2.17 -6.62 7.88
C PHE A 71 1.70 -6.04 9.22
N VAL A 72 0.96 -6.81 10.01
CA VAL A 72 0.45 -6.37 11.31
C VAL A 72 1.60 -6.13 12.29
N LEU A 73 2.55 -7.05 12.40
CA LEU A 73 3.66 -6.96 13.34
C LEU A 73 4.55 -5.73 13.10
N PHE A 74 4.88 -5.46 11.84
CA PHE A 74 5.77 -4.36 11.48
C PHE A 74 5.04 -3.01 11.34
N SER A 75 3.72 -2.99 11.15
CA SER A 75 2.95 -1.74 11.05
C SER A 75 3.09 -0.84 12.28
N GLY A 76 3.06 -1.41 13.50
CA GLY A 76 3.23 -0.65 14.74
C GLY A 76 4.64 -0.03 14.86
N PHE A 77 5.67 -0.82 14.54
CA PHE A 77 7.05 -0.36 14.51
C PHE A 77 7.27 0.73 13.46
N ALA A 78 6.65 0.58 12.29
CA ALA A 78 6.69 1.57 11.23
C ALA A 78 6.00 2.88 11.61
N GLY A 79 4.90 2.82 12.37
CA GLY A 79 4.24 4.01 12.92
C GLY A 79 5.20 4.81 13.79
N PHE A 80 5.82 4.15 14.77
CA PHE A 80 6.85 4.75 15.62
C PHE A 80 8.02 5.34 14.82
N LEU A 81 8.48 4.64 13.77
CA LEU A 81 9.56 5.12 12.93
C LEU A 81 9.15 6.35 12.09
N SER A 82 7.89 6.39 11.64
CA SER A 82 7.32 7.49 10.84
C SER A 82 7.12 8.79 11.62
N ASP A 83 7.09 8.72 12.95
CA ASP A 83 7.07 9.89 13.82
C ASP A 83 8.47 10.50 14.01
N ARG A 84 9.54 9.71 13.82
CA ARG A 84 10.93 10.14 14.06
C ARG A 84 11.71 10.49 12.79
N ILE A 85 11.35 9.91 11.66
CA ILE A 85 12.01 10.12 10.37
C ILE A 85 11.06 10.86 9.43
N SER A 86 11.60 11.68 8.52
CA SER A 86 10.76 12.34 7.52
C SER A 86 9.97 11.32 6.70
N LYS A 87 8.65 11.49 6.67
CA LYS A 87 7.72 10.55 6.04
C LYS A 87 8.01 10.35 4.55
N ARG A 88 8.45 11.43 3.88
CA ARG A 88 8.96 11.37 2.50
C ARG A 88 10.12 10.39 2.32
N ARG A 89 11.09 10.35 3.24
CA ARG A 89 12.21 9.40 3.14
C ARG A 89 11.74 7.97 3.27
N ILE A 90 10.83 7.70 4.21
CA ILE A 90 10.27 6.34 4.38
C ILE A 90 9.52 5.91 3.13
N VAL A 91 8.65 6.78 2.57
CA VAL A 91 7.93 6.51 1.32
C VAL A 91 8.88 6.16 0.17
N VAL A 92 9.97 6.92 -0.01
CA VAL A 92 10.94 6.68 -1.08
C VAL A 92 11.69 5.35 -0.87
N ILE A 93 12.15 5.08 0.36
CA ILE A 93 12.84 3.82 0.69
C ILE A 93 11.92 2.63 0.45
N CYS A 94 10.66 2.72 0.93
CA CYS A 94 9.67 1.70 0.67
C CYS A 94 9.53 1.46 -0.84
N LYS A 95 9.36 2.48 -1.69
CA LYS A 95 9.22 2.24 -3.13
C LYS A 95 10.46 1.62 -3.78
N MET A 96 11.66 1.95 -3.31
CA MET A 96 12.88 1.28 -3.79
C MET A 96 12.90 -0.20 -3.40
N VAL A 97 12.53 -0.52 -2.15
CA VAL A 97 12.44 -1.90 -1.66
C VAL A 97 11.36 -2.68 -2.41
N GLU A 98 10.21 -2.06 -2.69
CA GLU A 98 9.13 -2.68 -3.46
C GLU A 98 9.58 -3.11 -4.84
N MET A 99 10.34 -2.26 -5.55
CA MET A 99 10.85 -2.60 -6.87
C MET A 99 11.77 -3.83 -6.81
N ALA A 100 12.62 -3.93 -5.78
CA ALA A 100 13.46 -5.11 -5.56
C ALA A 100 12.62 -6.36 -5.27
N ILE A 101 11.57 -6.24 -4.45
CA ILE A 101 10.64 -7.33 -4.14
C ILE A 101 9.89 -7.79 -5.40
N VAL A 102 9.44 -6.87 -6.26
CA VAL A 102 8.76 -7.19 -7.52
C VAL A 102 9.69 -7.90 -8.50
N CYS A 103 10.95 -7.48 -8.61
CA CYS A 103 11.95 -8.20 -9.41
C CYS A 103 12.19 -9.62 -8.87
N LEU A 104 12.34 -9.76 -7.56
CA LEU A 104 12.49 -11.07 -6.91
C LEU A 104 11.23 -11.93 -7.09
N GLY A 105 10.05 -11.31 -7.01
CA GLY A 105 8.76 -11.96 -7.22
C GLY A 105 8.60 -12.49 -8.64
N THR A 106 9.00 -11.70 -9.64
CA THR A 106 9.00 -12.13 -11.05
C THR A 106 9.89 -13.37 -11.24
N TRP A 107 11.08 -13.37 -10.63
CA TRP A 107 11.98 -14.53 -10.64
C TRP A 107 11.40 -15.73 -9.87
N ALA A 108 10.80 -15.52 -8.71
CA ALA A 108 10.19 -16.58 -7.91
C ALA A 108 9.03 -17.23 -8.65
N LEU A 109 8.17 -16.44 -9.30
CA LEU A 109 7.07 -16.93 -10.12
C LEU A 109 7.56 -17.75 -11.32
N SER A 110 8.60 -17.29 -12.02
CA SER A 110 9.14 -18.02 -13.17
C SER A 110 9.86 -19.32 -12.78
N SER A 111 10.38 -19.42 -11.56
CA SER A 111 10.97 -20.65 -11.03
C SER A 111 9.96 -21.75 -10.72
N GLY A 112 8.67 -21.41 -10.58
CA GLY A 112 7.61 -22.34 -10.14
C GLY A 112 7.75 -22.82 -8.69
N SER A 113 8.75 -22.33 -7.93
CA SER A 113 9.01 -22.76 -6.56
C SER A 113 8.05 -22.09 -5.58
N LEU A 114 7.17 -22.89 -4.98
CA LEU A 114 6.23 -22.41 -3.98
C LEU A 114 6.94 -21.78 -2.77
N ALA A 115 8.07 -22.34 -2.36
CA ALA A 115 8.88 -21.81 -1.26
C ALA A 115 9.45 -20.41 -1.60
N ALA A 116 9.96 -20.22 -2.82
CA ALA A 116 10.47 -18.92 -3.26
C ALA A 116 9.35 -17.87 -3.27
N VAL A 117 8.18 -18.23 -3.79
CA VAL A 117 7.00 -17.35 -3.83
C VAL A 117 6.53 -16.98 -2.42
N PHE A 118 6.57 -17.91 -1.47
CA PHE A 118 6.21 -17.65 -0.06
C PHE A 118 7.18 -16.69 0.62
N VAL A 119 8.48 -16.83 0.36
CA VAL A 119 9.49 -15.87 0.85
C VAL A 119 9.20 -14.47 0.33
N VAL A 120 8.91 -14.34 -0.97
CA VAL A 120 8.55 -13.04 -1.56
C VAL A 120 7.26 -12.49 -0.94
N LEU A 121 6.24 -13.33 -0.72
CA LEU A 121 4.99 -12.92 -0.11
C LEU A 121 5.20 -12.37 1.32
N PHE A 122 6.08 -13.00 2.09
CA PHE A 122 6.46 -12.51 3.42
C PHE A 122 7.19 -11.15 3.35
N LEU A 123 8.13 -11.00 2.42
CA LEU A 123 8.84 -9.74 2.19
C LEU A 123 7.88 -8.62 1.78
N LEU A 124 6.94 -8.94 0.91
CA LEU A 124 5.90 -8.02 0.46
C LEU A 124 5.03 -7.56 1.64
N GLY A 125 4.50 -8.50 2.44
CA GLY A 125 3.72 -8.15 3.63
C GLY A 125 4.49 -7.30 4.64
N THR A 126 5.78 -7.60 4.85
CA THR A 126 6.68 -6.81 5.70
C THR A 126 6.78 -5.38 5.19
N HIS A 127 7.10 -5.21 3.91
CA HIS A 127 7.26 -3.91 3.27
C HIS A 127 5.96 -3.08 3.27
N SER A 128 4.82 -3.69 2.92
CA SER A 128 3.51 -3.03 2.93
C SER A 128 3.14 -2.54 4.34
N GLY A 129 3.56 -3.28 5.38
CA GLY A 129 3.42 -2.87 6.78
C GLY A 129 4.17 -1.56 7.09
N PHE A 130 5.35 -1.35 6.50
CA PHE A 130 6.12 -0.11 6.66
C PHE A 130 5.54 1.08 5.88
N PHE A 131 4.97 0.81 4.71
CA PHE A 131 4.37 1.84 3.88
C PHE A 131 3.06 2.39 4.49
N GLY A 132 2.31 1.53 5.19
CA GLY A 132 1.00 1.81 5.77
C GLY A 132 0.90 3.08 6.65
N PRO A 133 1.66 3.23 7.73
CA PRO A 133 1.58 4.43 8.58
C PRO A 133 2.13 5.68 7.90
N SER A 134 3.23 5.53 7.15
CA SER A 134 3.96 6.62 6.52
C SER A 134 3.12 7.37 5.47
N LYS A 135 2.29 6.63 4.70
CA LYS A 135 1.43 7.22 3.66
C LYS A 135 0.26 8.04 4.21
N PHE A 136 -0.26 7.68 5.39
CA PHE A 136 -1.33 8.46 6.03
C PHE A 136 -0.75 9.65 6.80
N GLY A 137 0.44 9.50 7.38
CA GLY A 137 1.10 10.60 8.07
C GLY A 137 1.58 11.72 7.14
N ILE A 138 1.87 11.42 5.87
CA ILE A 138 2.33 12.41 4.88
C ILE A 138 1.14 13.19 4.27
N LEU A 139 -0.08 12.65 4.34
CA LEU A 139 -1.25 13.27 3.72
C LEU A 139 -1.58 14.66 4.31
N PRO A 140 -1.60 14.88 5.64
CA PRO A 140 -1.75 16.21 6.24
C PRO A 140 -0.63 17.20 5.89
N GLU A 141 0.55 16.70 5.50
CA GLU A 141 1.66 17.56 5.07
C GLU A 141 1.52 18.03 3.62
N LEU A 142 0.75 17.31 2.79
CA LEU A 142 0.55 17.66 1.38
C LEU A 142 -0.68 18.51 1.11
N VAL A 143 -1.72 18.43 1.94
CA VAL A 143 -3.00 19.10 1.66
C VAL A 143 -3.38 20.02 2.80
N ARG A 144 -4.05 21.12 2.47
CA ARG A 144 -4.66 22.03 3.47
C ARG A 144 -5.69 21.27 4.31
N GLU A 145 -5.80 21.61 5.60
CA GLU A 145 -6.72 20.95 6.54
C GLU A 145 -8.17 20.85 6.02
N GLN A 146 -8.68 21.92 5.41
CA GLN A 146 -10.01 21.97 4.79
C GLN A 146 -10.23 20.95 3.66
N ASN A 147 -9.16 20.49 3.00
CA ASN A 147 -9.20 19.51 1.93
C ASN A 147 -8.83 18.09 2.41
N LEU A 148 -8.40 17.94 3.66
CA LEU A 148 -7.92 16.68 4.23
C LEU A 148 -8.97 15.56 4.20
N PRO A 149 -10.27 15.81 4.51
CA PRO A 149 -11.29 14.76 4.43
C PRO A 149 -11.48 14.24 3.00
N SER A 150 -11.54 15.14 2.01
CA SER A 150 -11.69 14.78 0.59
C SER A 150 -10.46 14.05 0.06
N ALA A 151 -9.27 14.51 0.43
CA ALA A 151 -8.01 13.88 0.06
C ALA A 151 -7.92 12.46 0.66
N ASN A 152 -8.31 12.29 1.93
CA ASN A 152 -8.34 10.98 2.59
C ASN A 152 -9.35 10.04 1.93
N GLY A 153 -10.54 10.53 1.58
CA GLY A 153 -11.54 9.75 0.86
C GLY A 153 -11.00 9.21 -0.47
N LEU A 154 -10.37 10.06 -1.29
CA LEU A 154 -9.77 9.66 -2.56
C LEU A 154 -8.61 8.65 -2.34
N PHE A 155 -7.78 8.90 -1.34
CA PHE A 155 -6.65 8.03 -1.00
C PHE A 155 -7.10 6.64 -0.54
N LEU A 156 -8.21 6.56 0.20
CA LEU A 156 -8.82 5.29 0.60
C LEU A 156 -9.45 4.58 -0.60
N MET A 157 -10.16 5.29 -1.48
CA MET A 157 -10.75 4.69 -2.70
C MET A 157 -9.68 4.01 -3.58
N THR A 158 -8.51 4.63 -3.72
CA THR A 158 -7.39 4.04 -4.48
C THR A 158 -6.70 2.86 -3.80
N THR A 159 -6.97 2.63 -2.51
CA THR A 159 -6.37 1.53 -1.74
C THR A 159 -7.20 0.25 -1.81
N PHE A 160 -8.52 0.35 -1.99
CA PHE A 160 -9.46 -0.79 -1.94
C PHE A 160 -9.83 -1.35 -3.32
N VAL A 161 -8.86 -1.39 -4.25
CA VAL A 161 -9.04 -1.97 -5.60
C VAL A 161 -8.58 -3.42 -5.64
#